data_AF-A0A3M1YA95-F1
#
_entry.id   AF-A0A3M1YA95-F1
#
_cell.length_a   1.000
_cell.length_b   1.000
_cell.length_c   1.000
_cell.angle_alpha   90.00
_cell.angle_beta   90.00
_cell.angle_gamma   90.00
#
_symmetry.space_group_name_H-M   'P 1'
#
loop_
_entity.id
_entity.type
_entity.pdbx_description
1 polymer ?
#
loop_
_entity_poly.entity_id
_entity_poly.type
_entity_poly.pdbx_seq_one_letter_code
_entity_poly.pdbx_strand_id
1 'polypeptide(L)'
;MKKEKRLVDIICKRFCVFYKPGKEELLCGTYLYLLKHYDTTTLELVPADYRADFTMDEEIMKQVCKGCDFLKDGCGYRDGEGTPPCGGYTIVEWLLKKH
;
A
#
# COMPACT_ATOMS: atom_id res chain seq x y z
N MET A 1 -0.03 -14.04 11.16
CA MET A 1 0.59 -14.05 9.81
C MET A 1 1.69 -12.99 9.79
N LYS A 2 2.85 -13.24 9.17
CA LYS A 2 3.96 -12.27 9.03
C LYS A 2 4.18 -11.99 7.54
N LYS A 3 4.64 -10.79 7.18
CA LYS A 3 4.98 -10.48 5.77
C LYS A 3 6.07 -11.41 5.24
N GLU A 4 5.94 -11.81 3.98
CA GLU A 4 6.96 -12.57 3.27
C GLU A 4 8.09 -11.65 2.82
N LYS A 5 9.34 -12.08 3.00
CA LYS A 5 10.53 -11.25 2.77
C LYS A 5 10.59 -10.65 1.36
N ARG A 6 10.30 -11.43 0.32
CA ARG A 6 10.33 -10.94 -1.08
C ARG A 6 9.31 -9.82 -1.30
N LEU A 7 8.10 -9.99 -0.79
CA LEU A 7 7.03 -8.99 -0.89
C LEU A 7 7.30 -7.75 -0.03
N VAL A 8 7.98 -7.90 1.11
CA VAL A 8 8.50 -6.76 1.89
C VAL A 8 9.45 -5.92 1.05
N ASP A 9 10.36 -6.55 0.31
CA ASP A 9 11.33 -5.83 -0.52
C ASP A 9 10.64 -5.09 -1.67
N ILE A 10 9.69 -5.74 -2.36
CA ILE A 10 8.96 -5.18 -3.51
C ILE A 10 7.98 -4.07 -3.11
N ILE A 11 7.23 -4.27 -2.02
CA ILE A 11 6.15 -3.37 -1.60
C ILE A 11 6.66 -2.37 -0.54
N CYS A 12 7.14 -2.89 0.59
CA CYS A 12 7.32 -2.08 1.79
C CYS A 12 8.61 -1.26 1.75
N LYS A 13 9.76 -1.90 1.50
CA LYS A 13 11.05 -1.20 1.46
C LYS A 13 11.15 -0.21 0.31
N ARG A 14 10.49 -0.52 -0.80
CA ARG A 14 10.55 0.29 -2.01
C ARG A 14 9.64 1.51 -1.97
N PHE A 15 8.43 1.40 -1.42
CA PHE A 15 7.42 2.46 -1.51
C PHE A 15 6.95 3.01 -0.16
N CYS A 16 7.13 2.30 0.95
CA CYS A 16 6.50 2.66 2.22
C CYS A 16 7.44 3.43 3.14
N VAL A 17 7.19 4.73 3.28
CA VAL A 17 7.90 5.60 4.25
C VAL A 17 7.71 5.19 5.71
N PHE A 18 6.68 4.37 5.99
CA PHE A 18 6.36 3.87 7.34
C PHE A 18 6.97 2.49 7.64
N TYR A 19 7.67 1.88 6.67
CA TYR A 19 8.32 0.59 6.90
C TYR A 19 9.39 0.71 8.00
N LYS A 20 9.31 -0.19 8.99
CA LYS A 20 10.32 -0.32 10.05
C LYS A 20 10.80 -1.77 10.09
N PRO A 21 12.11 -2.04 9.94
CA PRO A 21 12.66 -3.38 10.10
C PRO A 21 12.28 -3.98 11.48
N GLY A 22 11.87 -5.24 11.50
CA GLY A 22 11.48 -5.92 12.73
C GLY A 22 10.03 -5.67 13.16
N LYS A 23 9.22 -5.01 12.33
CA LYS A 23 7.77 -4.79 12.50
C LYS A 23 6.94 -5.43 11.39
N GLU A 24 7.45 -6.50 10.77
CA GLU A 24 6.79 -7.17 9.65
C GLU A 24 5.51 -7.94 10.03
N GLU A 25 5.17 -8.03 11.32
CA GLU A 25 3.87 -8.48 11.79
C GLU A 25 2.74 -7.46 11.55
N LEU A 26 3.07 -6.18 11.35
CA LEU A 26 2.09 -5.12 11.07
C LEU A 26 1.68 -5.16 9.59
N LEU A 27 0.46 -5.61 9.32
CA LEU A 27 -0.10 -5.78 7.98
C LEU A 27 -1.03 -4.61 7.64
N CYS A 28 -0.61 -3.70 6.76
CA CYS A 28 -1.51 -2.65 6.28
C CYS A 28 -2.50 -3.19 5.25
N GLY A 29 -3.65 -2.53 5.14
CA GLY A 29 -4.73 -2.94 4.22
C GLY A 29 -4.26 -3.06 2.77
N THR A 30 -3.42 -2.13 2.29
CA THR A 30 -2.86 -2.21 0.93
C THR A 30 -1.95 -3.41 0.74
N TYR A 31 -1.15 -3.81 1.74
CA TYR A 31 -0.31 -5.00 1.63
C TYR A 31 -1.18 -6.25 1.46
N LEU A 32 -2.22 -6.40 2.29
CA LEU A 32 -3.16 -7.52 2.21
C LEU A 32 -3.92 -7.55 0.89
N TYR A 33 -4.37 -6.39 0.42
CA TYR A 33 -5.04 -6.26 -0.86
C TYR A 33 -4.12 -6.70 -2.02
N LEU A 34 -2.87 -6.22 -2.06
CA LEU A 34 -1.93 -6.57 -3.12
C LEU A 34 -1.67 -8.08 -3.18
N LEU A 35 -1.51 -8.74 -2.02
CA LEU A 35 -1.32 -10.20 -1.97
C LEU A 35 -2.51 -10.99 -2.49
N LYS A 36 -3.73 -10.47 -2.31
CA LYS A 36 -4.95 -11.14 -2.71
C LYS A 36 -5.24 -10.97 -4.20
N HIS A 37 -4.83 -9.86 -4.79
CA HIS A 37 -5.28 -9.44 -6.12
C HIS A 37 -4.20 -9.51 -7.21
N TYR A 38 -2.92 -9.55 -6.84
CA TYR A 38 -1.82 -9.49 -7.81
C TYR A 38 -0.73 -10.51 -7.49
N ASP A 39 -0.15 -11.08 -8.54
CA ASP A 39 1.05 -11.91 -8.41
C ASP A 39 2.32 -11.05 -8.24
N THR A 40 3.41 -11.69 -7.81
CA THR A 40 4.66 -10.99 -7.53
C THR A 40 5.27 -10.35 -8.79
N THR A 41 5.16 -11.00 -9.94
CA THR A 41 5.67 -10.49 -11.22
C THR A 41 5.01 -9.16 -11.58
N THR A 42 3.70 -9.06 -11.39
CA THR A 42 2.92 -7.85 -11.63
C THR A 42 3.34 -6.71 -10.70
N LEU A 43 3.59 -7.02 -9.42
CA LEU A 43 4.06 -6.04 -8.44
C LEU A 43 5.48 -5.52 -8.75
N GLU A 44 6.34 -6.34 -9.35
CA GLU A 44 7.70 -5.95 -9.75
C GLU A 44 7.70 -4.93 -10.89
N LEU A 45 6.66 -4.92 -11.74
CA LEU A 45 6.53 -3.98 -12.87
C LEU A 45 6.26 -2.53 -12.45
N VAL A 46 5.83 -2.28 -11.21
CA VAL A 46 5.54 -0.92 -10.75
C VAL A 46 6.84 -0.10 -10.73
N PRO A 47 6.93 1.06 -11.40
CA PRO A 47 8.14 1.89 -11.42
C PRO A 47 8.48 2.43 -10.01
N ALA A 48 9.78 2.48 -9.67
CA ALA A 48 10.20 2.88 -8.31
C ALA A 48 9.98 4.38 -8.05
N ASP A 49 10.03 5.16 -9.11
CA ASP A 49 9.86 6.60 -9.17
C ASP A 49 8.41 7.02 -9.41
N TYR A 50 7.48 6.07 -9.56
CA TYR A 50 6.07 6.39 -9.70
C TYR A 50 5.58 7.22 -8.51
N ARG A 51 4.78 8.24 -8.83
CA ARG A 51 4.12 9.11 -7.86
C ARG A 51 2.63 9.05 -8.12
N ALA A 52 1.88 8.77 -7.06
CA ALA A 52 0.43 8.83 -7.13
C ALA A 52 0.01 10.29 -7.38
N ASP A 53 -0.92 10.49 -8.29
CA ASP A 53 -1.59 11.77 -8.54
C ASP A 53 -2.97 11.84 -7.85
N PHE A 54 -3.34 10.76 -7.15
CA PHE A 54 -4.55 10.63 -6.34
C PHE A 54 -5.86 10.54 -7.12
N THR A 55 -5.83 10.38 -8.45
CA THR A 55 -7.08 10.24 -9.24
C THR A 55 -7.87 8.98 -8.90
N MET A 56 -7.27 7.98 -8.25
CA MET A 56 -7.95 6.75 -7.83
C MET A 56 -8.27 6.73 -6.33
N ASP A 57 -8.22 7.87 -5.63
CA ASP A 57 -8.34 7.90 -4.17
C ASP A 57 -9.67 7.33 -3.66
N GLU A 58 -10.79 7.66 -4.30
CA GLU A 58 -12.11 7.13 -3.93
C GLU A 58 -12.19 5.61 -4.09
N GLU A 59 -11.61 5.08 -5.17
CA GLU A 59 -11.63 3.65 -5.45
C GLU A 59 -10.73 2.90 -4.46
N ILE A 60 -9.55 3.44 -4.16
CA ILE A 60 -8.65 2.89 -3.13
C ILE A 60 -9.29 2.97 -1.75
N MET A 61 -10.00 4.06 -1.45
CA MET A 61 -10.75 4.19 -0.20
C MET A 61 -11.78 3.04 -0.07
N LYS A 62 -12.55 2.81 -1.13
CA LYS A 62 -13.61 1.81 -1.18
C LYS A 62 -13.08 0.37 -1.13
N GLN A 63 -12.08 0.05 -1.94
CA GLN A 63 -11.58 -1.32 -2.08
C GLN A 63 -10.59 -1.72 -0.98
N VAL A 64 -9.86 -0.75 -0.42
CA VAL A 64 -8.73 -1.03 0.48
C VAL A 64 -8.91 -0.38 1.83
N CYS A 65 -9.00 0.96 1.89
CA CYS A 65 -8.89 1.67 3.17
C CYS A 65 -10.06 1.36 4.11
N LYS A 66 -11.28 1.19 3.60
CA LYS A 66 -12.47 0.83 4.43
C LYS A 66 -12.27 -0.45 5.25
N GLY A 67 -11.46 -1.40 4.76
CA GLY A 67 -11.14 -2.65 5.46
C GLY A 67 -9.81 -2.62 6.21
N CYS A 68 -9.08 -1.50 6.19
CA CYS A 68 -7.74 -1.39 6.78
C CYS A 68 -7.83 -1.13 8.28
N ASP A 69 -7.14 -1.92 9.10
CA ASP A 69 -7.13 -1.71 10.55
C ASP A 69 -6.46 -0.38 10.94
N PHE A 70 -5.49 0.09 10.16
CA PHE A 70 -4.92 1.43 10.36
C PHE A 70 -5.94 2.57 10.14
N LEU A 71 -7.03 2.35 9.39
CA LEU A 71 -8.08 3.36 9.31
C LEU A 71 -8.85 3.46 10.63
N LYS A 72 -9.02 2.35 11.35
CA LYS A 72 -9.73 2.31 12.64
C LYS A 72 -8.87 2.84 13.78
N ASP A 73 -7.58 2.52 13.74
CA ASP A 73 -6.61 2.85 14.81
C ASP A 73 -6.01 4.26 14.66
N GLY A 74 -6.27 4.93 13.53
CA GLY A 74 -5.72 6.24 13.20
C GLY A 74 -4.81 6.16 11.98
N CYS A 75 -5.22 6.84 10.91
CA CYS A 75 -4.48 6.93 9.67
C CYS A 75 -4.24 8.40 9.36
N GLY A 76 -3.07 8.93 9.70
CA GLY A 76 -2.76 10.35 9.52
C GLY A 76 -2.96 10.89 8.09
N TYR A 77 -2.94 10.03 7.06
CA TYR A 77 -3.29 10.43 5.69
C TYR A 77 -4.80 10.67 5.56
N ARG A 78 -5.62 9.73 6.04
CA ARG A 78 -7.09 9.81 5.98
C ARG A 78 -7.68 10.77 6.99
N ASP A 79 -6.99 10.99 8.11
CA ASP A 79 -7.38 11.91 9.17
C ASP A 79 -6.99 13.37 8.87
N GLY A 80 -6.33 13.62 7.72
CA GLY A 80 -5.99 14.97 7.28
C GLY A 80 -4.78 15.59 8.00
N GLU A 81 -3.95 14.78 8.65
CA GLU A 81 -2.78 15.23 9.44
C GLU A 81 -1.56 15.61 8.57
N GLY A 82 -1.71 15.65 7.24
CA GLY A 82 -0.63 15.98 6.31
C GLY A 82 0.43 14.89 6.15
N THR A 83 0.21 13.69 6.68
CA THR A 83 1.10 12.54 6.44
C THR A 83 0.88 11.97 5.03
N PRO A 84 1.93 11.46 4.35
CA PRO A 84 1.76 10.82 3.06
C PRO A 84 0.93 9.53 3.17
N PRO A 85 0.30 9.07 2.08
CA PRO A 85 -0.36 7.76 2.08
C PRO A 85 0.65 6.63 2.31
N CYS A 86 0.16 5.46 2.74
CA CYS A 86 1.01 4.28 2.86
C CYS A 86 1.59 3.87 1.49
N GLY A 87 2.79 3.28 1.45
CA GLY A 87 3.46 2.97 0.17
C GLY A 87 2.66 2.05 -0.76
N GLY A 88 1.83 1.16 -0.20
CA GLY A 88 0.96 0.31 -1.01
C GLY A 88 -0.14 1.09 -1.74
N TYR A 89 -0.50 2.29 -1.28
CA TYR A 89 -1.44 3.17 -1.99
C TYR A 89 -0.91 3.49 -3.39
N THR A 90 0.36 3.90 -3.48
CA THR A 90 1.01 4.25 -4.76
C THR A 90 1.04 3.07 -5.74
N ILE A 91 1.26 1.87 -5.23
CA ILE A 91 1.25 0.63 -6.02
C ILE A 91 -0.16 0.34 -6.53
N VAL A 92 -1.17 0.38 -5.65
CA VAL A 92 -2.57 0.11 -6.02
C VAL A 92 -3.05 1.13 -7.05
N GLU A 93 -2.73 2.42 -6.91
CA GLU A 93 -3.12 3.44 -7.89
C GLU A 93 -2.54 3.15 -9.28
N TRP A 94 -1.25 2.81 -9.36
CA TRP A 94 -0.62 2.46 -10.63
C TRP A 94 -1.30 1.26 -11.30
N LEU A 95 -1.59 0.23 -10.51
CA LEU A 95 -2.23 -1.00 -10.99
C LEU A 95 -3.67 -0.75 -11.45
N LEU A 96 -4.43 0.06 -10.71
CA LEU A 96 -5.80 0.42 -11.10
C LEU A 96 -5.86 1.28 -12.37
N LYS A 97 -4.80 2.05 -12.69
CA LYS A 97 -4.72 2.83 -13.93
C LYS A 97 -4.30 2.02 -15.16
N LYS A 98 -3.71 0.85 -14.93
CA LYS A 98 -3.25 -0.06 -15.99
C LYS A 98 -4.37 -0.98 -16.53
N HIS A 99 -5.52 -1.02 -15.85
CA HIS A 99 -6.69 -1.83 -16.14
C HIS A 99 -7.94 -0.95 -16.25
#